data_AF-A0A134BQY9-F1
#
_entry.id   AF-A0A134BQY9-F1
#
_cell.length_a   1.000
_cell.length_b   1.000
_cell.length_c   1.000
_cell.angle_alpha   90.00
_cell.angle_beta   90.00
_cell.angle_gamma   90.00
#
_symmetry.space_group_name_H-M   'P 1'
#
loop_
_entity.id
_entity.type
_entity.pdbx_description
1 polymer ?
#
loop_
_entity_poly.entity_id
_entity_poly.type
_entity_poly.pdbx_seq_one_letter_code
_entity_poly.pdbx_strand_id
1 'polypeptide(L)'
;MKCLYCYKSLAEGERDMHAACVKTFFGTNHIPTLDDTIKQLDDLAKQVIQDQTSLTGVQPKLSLHLQEYEGSKRLTLVGLWGTYICKPQTTHYAMLPEIEDLTMHLAELARIDVVPHTLMRMADGSLCYLTRRIDRTLGGKKSPLYPQ
;
A
#
# COMPACT_ATOMS: atom_id res chain seq x y z
N MET A 1 -2.93 -16.61 13.00
CA MET A 1 -3.04 -15.25 12.42
C MET A 1 -3.49 -15.36 10.96
N LYS A 2 -4.14 -14.34 10.40
CA LYS A 2 -4.58 -14.33 8.98
C LYS A 2 -3.59 -13.55 8.12
N CYS A 3 -3.46 -13.96 6.86
CA CYS A 3 -2.70 -13.24 5.85
C CYS A 3 -3.38 -11.90 5.53
N LEU A 4 -2.61 -10.81 5.54
CA LEU A 4 -3.04 -9.44 5.23
C LEU A 4 -3.30 -9.19 3.73
N TYR A 5 -3.09 -10.20 2.88
CA TYR A 5 -3.41 -10.15 1.46
C TYR A 5 -4.60 -11.03 1.07
N CYS A 6 -4.67 -12.28 1.54
CA CYS A 6 -5.70 -13.23 1.09
C CYS A 6 -6.69 -13.68 2.17
N TYR A 7 -6.53 -13.20 3.41
CA TYR A 7 -7.35 -13.51 4.59
C TYR A 7 -7.37 -14.99 5.04
N LYS A 8 -6.62 -15.87 4.37
CA LYS A 8 -6.43 -17.26 4.80
C LYS A 8 -5.48 -17.33 5.99
N SER A 9 -5.58 -18.41 6.75
CA SER A 9 -4.68 -18.68 7.89
C SER A 9 -3.22 -18.75 7.44
N LEU A 10 -2.34 -18.13 8.21
CA LEU A 10 -0.88 -18.25 8.06
C LEU A 10 -0.39 -19.58 8.64
N ALA A 11 0.63 -20.16 8.02
CA ALA A 11 1.35 -21.31 8.53
C ALA A 11 2.31 -20.89 9.67
N GLU A 12 2.85 -21.88 10.37
CA GLU A 12 3.84 -21.65 11.42
C GLU A 12 5.11 -21.00 10.84
N GLY A 13 5.58 -19.94 11.51
CA GLY A 13 6.73 -19.14 11.06
C GLY A 13 6.41 -18.04 10.04
N GLU A 14 5.22 -18.04 9.42
CA GLU A 14 4.79 -16.94 8.56
C GLU A 14 4.27 -15.75 9.38
N ARG A 15 4.64 -14.55 8.95
CA ARG A 15 4.21 -13.29 9.57
C ARG A 15 3.59 -12.38 8.53
N ASP A 16 2.42 -11.85 8.87
CA ASP A 16 1.61 -10.90 8.11
C ASP A 16 1.16 -11.39 6.72
N MET A 17 1.99 -12.06 5.92
CA MET A 17 1.61 -12.59 4.60
C MET A 17 2.25 -13.96 4.31
N HIS A 18 1.60 -14.76 3.47
CA HIS A 18 2.23 -15.95 2.87
C HIS A 18 3.33 -15.54 1.90
N ALA A 19 4.39 -16.35 1.77
CA ALA A 19 5.45 -16.11 0.80
C ALA A 19 4.92 -15.98 -0.66
N ALA A 20 3.91 -16.78 -1.01
CA ALA A 20 3.25 -16.69 -2.32
C ALA A 20 2.48 -15.38 -2.52
N CYS A 21 1.82 -14.87 -1.48
CA CYS A 21 1.12 -13.59 -1.50
C CYS A 21 2.08 -12.41 -1.64
N VAL A 22 3.22 -12.47 -0.95
CA VAL A 22 4.30 -11.48 -1.09
C VAL A 22 4.81 -11.43 -2.53
N LYS A 23 5.11 -12.58 -3.12
CA LYS A 23 5.59 -12.66 -4.50
C LYS A 23 4.55 -12.15 -5.49
N THR A 24 3.27 -12.45 -5.26
CA THR A 24 2.16 -11.99 -6.10
C THR A 24 2.01 -10.48 -6.05
N PHE A 25 1.99 -9.91 -4.85
CA PHE A 25 1.74 -8.48 -4.66
C PHE A 25 2.99 -7.65 -4.96
N PHE A 26 4.11 -7.92 -4.30
CA PHE A 26 5.33 -7.09 -4.39
C PHE A 26 6.31 -7.52 -5.48
N GLY A 27 6.22 -8.76 -5.98
CA GLY A 27 7.24 -9.33 -6.87
C GLY A 27 8.55 -9.68 -6.15
N THR A 28 8.54 -9.77 -4.82
CA THR A 28 9.71 -10.01 -3.97
C THR A 28 9.58 -11.33 -3.20
N ASN A 29 10.67 -11.80 -2.58
CA ASN A 29 10.66 -13.00 -1.73
C ASN A 29 10.25 -12.71 -0.28
N HIS A 30 10.37 -11.45 0.16
CA HIS A 30 10.04 -10.98 1.50
C HIS A 30 9.24 -9.67 1.41
N ILE A 31 8.40 -9.42 2.42
CA ILE A 31 7.63 -8.17 2.52
C ILE A 31 8.65 -7.01 2.52
N PRO A 32 8.57 -6.05 1.58
CA PRO A 32 9.44 -4.89 1.58
C PRO A 32 9.32 -4.09 2.88
N THR A 33 10.39 -3.45 3.34
CA THR A 33 10.29 -2.58 4.52
C THR A 33 9.60 -1.26 4.17
N LEU A 34 8.88 -0.70 5.15
CA LEU A 34 8.34 0.65 5.13
C LEU A 34 8.69 1.27 6.48
N ASP A 35 9.85 1.93 6.53
CA ASP A 35 10.46 2.36 7.80
C ASP A 35 9.84 3.65 8.37
N ASP A 36 8.97 4.30 7.62
CA ASP A 36 8.30 5.53 8.05
C ASP A 36 7.07 5.19 8.91
N THR A 37 6.98 5.80 10.08
CA THR A 37 5.79 5.77 10.95
C THR A 37 4.65 6.62 10.37
N ILE A 38 3.41 6.44 10.84
CA ILE A 38 2.29 7.31 10.43
C ILE A 38 2.66 8.78 10.61
N LYS A 39 3.27 9.13 11.75
CA LYS A 39 3.65 10.51 12.07
C LYS A 39 4.67 11.08 11.08
N GLN A 40 5.70 10.30 10.73
CA GLN A 40 6.71 10.73 9.76
C GLN A 40 6.09 10.90 8.37
N LEU A 41 5.19 10.00 7.99
CA LEU A 41 4.46 10.11 6.72
C LEU A 41 3.48 11.28 6.69
N ASP A 42 2.80 11.59 7.79
CA ASP A 42 1.92 12.76 7.90
C ASP A 42 2.71 14.06 7.77
N ASP A 43 3.87 14.15 8.41
CA ASP A 43 4.72 15.34 8.33
C ASP A 43 5.34 15.48 6.92
N LEU A 44 5.74 14.37 6.30
CA LEU A 44 6.23 14.35 4.93
C LEU A 44 5.11 14.63 3.91
N ALA A 45 3.89 14.16 4.15
CA ALA A 45 2.72 14.49 3.35
C ALA A 45 2.41 15.98 3.42
N LYS A 46 2.45 16.60 4.60
CA LYS A 46 2.27 18.06 4.74
C LYS A 46 3.32 18.84 3.96
N GLN A 47 4.56 18.37 3.92
CA GLN A 47 5.63 18.99 3.11
C GLN A 47 5.37 18.86 1.60
N VAL A 48 4.78 17.74 1.14
CA VAL A 48 4.46 17.50 -0.28
C VAL A 48 3.14 18.16 -0.72
N ILE A 49 2.17 18.32 0.20
CA ILE A 49 0.81 18.84 -0.07
C ILE A 49 0.77 20.37 -0.09
N GLN A 50 1.85 21.08 0.28
CA GLN A 50 1.89 22.55 0.19
C GLN A 50 1.65 23.12 -1.23
N ASP A 51 1.70 22.28 -2.27
CA ASP A 51 1.41 22.67 -3.66
C ASP A 51 -0.04 22.42 -4.14
N GLN A 52 -0.94 21.86 -3.32
CA GLN A 52 -2.34 21.64 -3.72
C GLN A 52 -3.32 22.17 -2.67
N THR A 53 -4.22 23.06 -3.12
CA THR A 53 -5.30 23.71 -2.37
C THR A 53 -6.01 22.72 -1.44
N SER A 54 -5.81 22.92 -0.13
CA SER A 54 -6.17 21.97 0.92
C SER A 54 -7.67 21.97 1.22
N LEU A 55 -8.36 20.89 0.82
CA LEU A 55 -9.57 20.46 1.53
C LEU A 55 -9.11 19.80 2.84
N THR A 56 -9.47 20.38 3.97
CA THR A 56 -9.19 19.80 5.29
C THR A 56 -10.00 18.51 5.49
N GLY A 57 -9.37 17.48 6.09
CA GLY A 57 -10.04 16.21 6.43
C GLY A 57 -9.88 15.05 5.43
N VAL A 58 -9.12 15.23 4.34
CA VAL A 58 -8.82 14.15 3.39
C VAL A 58 -7.70 13.24 3.94
N GLN A 59 -7.90 11.93 3.89
CA GLN A 59 -6.88 10.94 4.25
C GLN A 59 -5.62 11.13 3.39
N PRO A 60 -4.41 11.18 3.99
CA PRO A 60 -3.19 11.32 3.22
C PRO A 60 -3.03 10.15 2.25
N LYS A 61 -2.70 10.47 1.00
CA LYS A 61 -2.43 9.51 -0.06
C LYS A 61 -0.97 9.64 -0.47
N LEU A 62 -0.19 8.61 -0.16
CA LEU A 62 1.25 8.61 -0.33
C LEU A 62 1.62 7.77 -1.53
N SER A 63 2.47 8.31 -2.41
CA SER A 63 2.96 7.59 -3.57
C SER A 63 4.29 6.94 -3.23
N LEU A 64 4.35 5.61 -3.31
CA LEU A 64 5.54 4.83 -2.94
C LEU A 64 6.14 4.13 -4.17
N HIS A 65 7.45 3.94 -4.16
CA HIS A 65 8.13 3.10 -5.14
C HIS A 65 8.97 2.04 -4.43
N LEU A 66 9.09 0.87 -5.06
CA LEU A 66 9.91 -0.21 -4.55
C LEU A 66 11.34 -0.02 -5.04
N GLN A 67 12.25 0.30 -4.13
CA GLN A 67 13.67 0.46 -4.39
C GLN A 67 14.47 -0.71 -3.83
N GLU A 68 15.63 -0.96 -4.44
CA GLU A 68 16.61 -1.90 -3.92
C GLU A 68 17.64 -1.14 -3.08
N TYR A 69 17.86 -1.61 -1.87
CA TYR A 69 18.78 -1.01 -0.92
C TYR A 69 19.56 -2.12 -0.21
N GLU A 70 20.87 -2.18 -0.41
CA GLU A 70 21.78 -3.16 0.24
C GLU A 70 21.29 -4.61 0.16
N GLY A 71 20.75 -5.03 -1.01
CA GLY A 71 20.24 -6.39 -1.23
C GLY A 71 18.84 -6.66 -0.65
N SER A 72 18.22 -5.65 -0.03
CA SER A 72 16.82 -5.67 0.44
C SER A 72 15.92 -4.82 -0.46
N LYS A 73 14.60 -5.04 -0.39
CA LYS A 73 13.62 -4.21 -1.10
C LYS A 73 12.88 -3.33 -0.09
N ARG A 74 12.80 -2.02 -0.38
CA ARG A 74 12.19 -1.02 0.50
C ARG A 74 11.17 -0.19 -0.27
N LEU A 75 10.02 0.07 0.35
CA LEU A 75 9.08 1.07 -0.13
C LEU A 75 9.53 2.45 0.35
N THR A 76 9.74 3.36 -0.60
CA THR A 76 10.19 4.73 -0.36
C THR A 76 9.17 5.73 -0.89
N LEU A 77 8.97 6.82 -0.15
CA LEU A 77 8.11 7.90 -0.63
C LEU A 77 8.71 8.55 -1.87
N VAL A 78 7.87 8.72 -2.89
CA VAL A 78 8.19 9.41 -4.12
C VAL A 78 7.04 10.33 -4.53
N GLY A 79 7.27 11.21 -5.50
CA GLY A 79 6.22 12.03 -6.09
C GLY A 79 5.29 11.23 -7.02
N LEU A 80 4.88 11.83 -8.13
CA LEU A 80 3.83 11.30 -9.04
C LEU A 80 4.16 9.98 -9.77
N TRP A 81 5.39 9.47 -9.62
CA TRP A 81 5.97 8.33 -10.34
C TRP A 81 5.93 7.01 -9.57
N GLY A 82 5.45 7.02 -8.31
CA GLY A 82 5.34 5.81 -7.51
C GLY A 82 4.49 4.74 -8.18
N THR A 83 4.81 3.49 -7.90
CA THR A 83 4.12 2.29 -8.40
C THR A 83 3.11 1.74 -7.39
N TYR A 84 3.10 2.30 -6.17
CA TYR A 84 2.17 1.97 -5.11
C TYR A 84 1.53 3.23 -4.54
N ILE A 85 0.34 3.10 -3.99
CA ILE A 85 -0.33 4.11 -3.19
C ILE A 85 -0.55 3.55 -1.80
N CYS A 86 -0.03 4.23 -0.79
CA CYS A 86 -0.24 3.93 0.62
C CYS A 86 -1.22 4.94 1.21
N LYS A 87 -2.20 4.42 1.93
CA LYS A 87 -3.18 5.18 2.71
C LYS A 87 -3.07 4.74 4.17
N PRO A 88 -2.34 5.49 5.02
CA PRO A 88 -2.16 5.12 6.41
C PRO A 88 -3.45 5.31 7.22
N GLN A 89 -3.44 4.77 8.44
CA GLN A 89 -4.49 5.04 9.42
C GLN A 89 -4.55 6.53 9.75
N THR A 90 -5.78 7.04 9.95
CA THR A 90 -6.06 8.42 10.35
C THR A 90 -6.59 8.49 11.77
N THR A 91 -6.43 9.64 12.43
CA THR A 91 -6.98 9.87 13.78
C THR A 91 -8.50 10.09 13.79
N HIS A 92 -9.08 10.43 12.64
CA HIS A 92 -10.51 10.78 12.53
C HIS A 92 -11.43 9.54 12.49
N TYR A 93 -10.94 8.44 11.92
CA TYR A 93 -11.73 7.22 11.69
C TYR A 93 -10.91 6.00 12.05
N ALA A 94 -11.37 5.24 13.05
CA ALA A 94 -10.73 4.00 13.46
C ALA A 94 -10.85 2.92 12.37
N MET A 95 -9.78 2.14 12.18
CA MET A 95 -9.73 1.00 11.26
C MET A 95 -10.03 1.35 9.79
N LEU A 96 -9.70 2.58 9.36
CA LEU A 96 -10.00 3.03 7.99
C LEU A 96 -9.28 2.19 6.91
N PRO A 97 -7.99 1.85 7.05
CA PRO A 97 -7.31 0.92 6.15
C PRO A 97 -8.01 -0.43 6.02
N GLU A 98 -8.44 -1.01 7.14
CA GLU A 98 -9.09 -2.31 7.19
C GLU A 98 -10.47 -2.29 6.53
N ILE A 99 -11.24 -1.21 6.72
CA ILE A 99 -12.52 -1.00 6.04
C ILE A 99 -12.31 -0.91 4.53
N GLU A 100 -11.28 -0.18 4.11
CA GLU A 100 -10.96 -0.01 2.70
C GLU A 100 -10.55 -1.35 2.06
N ASP A 101 -9.67 -2.11 2.71
CA ASP A 101 -9.24 -3.43 2.25
C ASP A 101 -10.40 -4.46 2.22
N LEU A 102 -11.24 -4.48 3.25
CA LEU A 102 -12.42 -5.36 3.30
C LEU A 102 -13.40 -5.05 2.17
N THR A 103 -13.63 -3.76 1.88
CA THR A 103 -14.54 -3.33 0.82
C THR A 103 -14.06 -3.84 -0.54
N MET A 104 -12.75 -3.80 -0.78
CA MET A 104 -12.17 -4.28 -2.03
C MET A 104 -12.24 -5.81 -2.15
N HIS A 105 -12.00 -6.56 -1.07
CA HIS A 105 -12.25 -8.02 -1.05
C HIS A 105 -13.74 -8.36 -1.32
N LEU A 106 -14.68 -7.59 -0.75
CA LEU A 106 -16.11 -7.77 -1.02
C LEU A 106 -16.45 -7.48 -2.49
N ALA A 107 -15.82 -6.47 -3.08
CA ALA A 107 -15.95 -6.17 -4.51
C ALA A 107 -15.44 -7.31 -5.39
N GLU A 108 -14.28 -7.93 -5.06
CA GLU A 108 -13.78 -9.13 -5.74
C GLU A 108 -14.78 -10.30 -5.68
N LEU A 109 -15.36 -10.55 -4.50
CA LEU A 109 -16.39 -11.59 -4.33
C LEU A 109 -17.65 -11.30 -5.15
N ALA A 110 -17.99 -10.02 -5.32
CA ALA A 110 -19.06 -9.55 -6.19
C ALA A 110 -18.68 -9.53 -7.68
N ARG A 111 -17.46 -9.98 -8.04
CA ARG A 111 -16.92 -9.98 -9.41
C ARG A 111 -16.78 -8.58 -10.02
N ILE A 112 -16.53 -7.59 -9.18
CA ILE A 112 -16.16 -6.24 -9.59
C ILE A 112 -14.64 -6.19 -9.69
N ASP A 113 -14.13 -5.69 -10.82
CA ASP A 113 -12.70 -5.54 -11.03
C ASP A 113 -12.11 -4.54 -10.03
N VAL A 114 -11.06 -4.97 -9.33
CA VAL A 114 -10.31 -4.14 -8.39
C VAL A 114 -8.84 -4.06 -8.77
N VAL A 115 -8.19 -3.01 -8.30
CA VAL A 115 -6.73 -2.91 -8.34
C VAL A 115 -6.12 -3.87 -7.32
N PRO A 116 -4.92 -4.44 -7.55
CA PRO A 116 -4.27 -5.26 -6.53
C PRO A 116 -4.05 -4.44 -5.26
N HIS A 117 -4.57 -4.94 -4.14
CA HIS A 117 -4.49 -4.29 -2.83
C HIS A 117 -4.07 -5.25 -1.71
N THR A 118 -3.65 -4.71 -0.57
CA THR A 118 -3.32 -5.45 0.65
C THR A 118 -3.28 -4.51 1.84
N LEU A 119 -3.42 -5.06 3.06
CA LEU A 119 -2.97 -4.38 4.26
C LEU A 119 -1.47 -4.58 4.47
N MET A 120 -0.77 -3.55 4.94
CA MET A 120 0.63 -3.65 5.32
C MET A 120 0.84 -3.08 6.71
N ARG A 121 1.66 -3.77 7.50
CA ARG A 121 2.04 -3.31 8.84
C ARG A 121 3.15 -2.28 8.75
N MET A 122 2.97 -1.17 9.44
CA MET A 122 3.93 -0.08 9.57
C MET A 122 4.91 -0.33 10.73
N ALA A 123 5.99 0.45 10.78
CA ALA A 123 7.02 0.33 11.82
C ALA A 123 6.46 0.50 13.26
N ASP A 124 5.42 1.31 13.43
CA ASP A 124 4.72 1.51 14.71
C ASP A 124 3.66 0.44 15.02
N GLY A 125 3.51 -0.57 14.17
CA GLY A 125 2.58 -1.69 14.32
C GLY A 125 1.16 -1.43 13.78
N SER A 126 0.84 -0.18 13.42
CA SER A 126 -0.41 0.18 12.76
C SER A 126 -0.50 -0.44 11.35
N LEU A 127 -1.69 -0.45 10.77
CA LEU A 127 -1.92 -0.90 9.41
C LEU A 127 -2.09 0.30 8.46
N CYS A 128 -1.63 0.13 7.23
CA CYS A 128 -1.99 0.98 6.11
C CYS A 128 -2.61 0.14 4.99
N TYR A 129 -3.47 0.77 4.19
CA TYR A 129 -4.00 0.18 2.98
C TYR A 129 -3.04 0.50 1.83
N LEU A 130 -2.58 -0.52 1.14
CA LEU A 130 -1.59 -0.41 0.08
C LEU A 130 -2.17 -0.98 -1.22
N THR A 131 -2.15 -0.19 -2.29
CA THR A 131 -2.57 -0.63 -3.62
C THR A 131 -1.47 -0.44 -4.64
N ARG A 132 -1.41 -1.33 -5.64
CA ARG A 132 -0.57 -1.14 -6.83
C ARG A 132 -1.26 -0.21 -7.80
N ARG A 133 -0.45 0.62 -8.47
CA ARG A 133 -0.92 1.45 -9.58
C ARG A 133 -0.87 0.65 -10.87
N ILE A 134 -2.03 0.43 -11.48
CA ILE A 134 -2.18 -0.22 -12.79
C ILE A 134 -2.00 0.76 -13.95
N ASP A 135 -2.05 2.07 -13.68
CA ASP A 135 -1.79 3.14 -14.65
C ASP A 135 -0.28 3.44 -14.82
N ARG A 136 0.58 2.56 -14.32
CA ARG A 136 2.03 2.71 -14.32
C ARG A 136 2.73 1.41 -14.72
N THR A 137 3.70 1.54 -15.60
CA THR A 137 4.69 0.49 -15.87
C THR A 137 5.66 0.34 -14.68
N LEU A 138 6.40 -0.78 -14.61
CA LEU A 138 7.42 -1.02 -13.58
C LEU A 138 8.45 0.11 -13.46
N GLY A 139 8.72 0.84 -14.54
CA GLY A 139 9.62 2.01 -14.57
C GLY A 139 8.92 3.37 -14.34
N GLY A 140 7.69 3.41 -13.85
CA GLY A 140 6.99 4.65 -13.49
C GLY A 140 6.40 5.46 -14.66
N LYS A 141 6.51 4.97 -15.91
CA LYS A 141 5.85 5.60 -17.07
C LYS A 141 4.34 5.31 -17.04
N LYS A 142 3.53 6.30 -17.43
CA LYS A 142 2.07 6.11 -17.60
C LYS A 142 1.79 5.02 -18.63
N SER A 143 0.96 4.05 -18.28
CA SER A 143 0.34 3.12 -19.22
C SER A 143 -1.13 3.50 -19.44
N PRO A 144 -1.71 3.23 -20.63
CA PRO A 144 -3.15 3.27 -20.81
C PRO A 144 -3.84 2.33 -19.81
N LEU A 145 -4.98 2.74 -19.25
CA LEU A 145 -5.74 1.97 -18.26
C LEU A 145 -6.41 0.71 -18.85
N TYR A 146 -6.50 0.60 -20.17
CA TYR A 146 -7.09 -0.53 -20.90
C TYR A 146 -6.16 -0.94 -22.05
N PRO A 147 -5.98 -2.25 -22.32
CA PRO A 147 -5.35 -2.69 -23.57
C PRO A 147 -6.20 -2.24 -24.78
N GLN A 148 -5.55 -1.88 -25.89
CA GLN A 148 -6.21 -1.86 -27.19
C GLN A 148 -6.26 -3.26 -27.78
#